data_AF-X0Z4T9-F1
#
_entry.id   AF-X0Z4T9-F1
#
_cell.length_a   1.000
_cell.length_b   1.000
_cell.length_c   1.000
_cell.angle_alpha   90.00
_cell.angle_beta   90.00
_cell.angle_gamma   90.00
#
_symmetry.space_group_name_H-M   'P 1'
#
loop_
_entity.id
_entity.type
_entity.pdbx_description
1 polymer ?
#
loop_
_entity_poly.entity_id
_entity_poly.type
_entity_poly.pdbx_seq_one_letter_code
_entity_poly.pdbx_strand_id
1 'polypeptide(L)'
;DMAGGAAVMAAISAIAQLKPRLNVMAIIPATENLPGENALKPGDILTALDGKTIEIISTDAEGRLILADALAYAKKLGARFMIDVATLTGACRVALGDICSGAFSNNQELVDKVIAAGAEAGELIWQMPMYDRYKEQNKSEVADIKNTGGKYGGAITAAQFLAEFVGDTPWVHLDIAGTSLSEKEQNYLVKGATGAPVRTLVNLVLSLAR
;
A
#
# COMPACT_ATOMS: atom_id res chain seq x y z
N ASP A 1 -3.84 10.71 6.87
CA ASP A 1 -3.74 9.59 5.91
C ASP A 1 -2.41 9.59 5.14
N MET A 2 -1.29 9.86 5.81
CA MET A 2 0.03 9.96 5.15
C MET A 2 1.09 9.08 5.82
N ALA A 3 0.66 8.17 6.71
CA ALA A 3 1.57 7.35 7.50
C ALA A 3 2.39 6.39 6.62
N GLY A 4 1.83 5.90 5.52
CA GLY A 4 2.57 5.10 4.53
C GLY A 4 3.75 5.88 3.93
N GLY A 5 3.50 7.09 3.44
CA GLY A 5 4.54 7.99 2.95
C GLY A 5 5.57 8.36 4.01
N ALA A 6 5.13 8.64 5.24
CA ALA A 6 6.04 8.91 6.36
C ALA A 6 6.93 7.71 6.70
N ALA A 7 6.38 6.50 6.71
CA ALA A 7 7.12 5.29 6.97
C ALA A 7 8.17 5.02 5.88
N VAL A 8 7.81 5.17 4.60
CA VAL A 8 8.76 5.04 3.49
C VAL A 8 9.87 6.10 3.57
N MET A 9 9.51 7.35 3.89
CA MET A 9 10.49 8.45 4.07
C MET A 9 11.45 8.19 5.23
N ALA A 10 10.96 7.69 6.36
CA ALA A 10 11.80 7.35 7.50
C ALA A 10 12.68 6.12 7.21
N ALA A 11 12.13 5.10 6.55
CA ALA A 11 12.88 3.91 6.15
C ALA A 11 14.02 4.25 5.18
N ILE A 12 13.78 5.06 4.15
CA ILE A 12 14.84 5.43 3.19
C ILE A 12 15.94 6.26 3.86
N SER A 13 15.59 7.12 4.83
CA SER A 13 16.57 7.86 5.65
C SER A 13 17.45 6.92 6.48
N ALA A 14 16.87 5.91 7.12
CA ALA A 14 17.62 4.90 7.87
C ALA A 14 18.49 4.02 6.95
N ILE A 15 17.95 3.58 5.81
CA ILE A 15 18.69 2.81 4.79
C ILE A 15 19.91 3.60 4.30
N ALA A 16 19.76 4.89 4.01
CA ALA A 16 20.85 5.74 3.56
C ALA A 16 21.98 5.87 4.59
N GLN A 17 21.65 5.86 5.89
CA GLN A 17 22.63 5.88 6.98
C GLN A 17 23.35 4.53 7.13
N LEU A 18 22.64 3.42 6.96
CA LEU A 18 23.17 2.06 7.08
C LEU A 18 24.00 1.62 5.86
N LYS A 19 23.81 2.28 4.71
CA LYS A 19 24.59 2.07 3.47
C LYS A 19 24.66 0.60 3.01
N PRO A 20 23.54 -0.13 2.92
CA PRO A 20 23.55 -1.47 2.32
C PRO A 20 23.96 -1.40 0.85
N ARG A 21 24.55 -2.48 0.32
CA ARG A 21 24.96 -2.58 -1.09
C ARG A 21 23.76 -2.93 -1.99
N LEU A 22 22.69 -2.15 -1.91
CA LEU A 22 21.47 -2.34 -2.69
C LEU A 22 20.94 -0.97 -3.17
N ASN A 23 20.53 -0.90 -4.43
CA ASN A 23 19.87 0.30 -4.95
C ASN A 23 18.41 0.30 -4.48
N VAL A 24 18.00 1.36 -3.79
CA VAL A 24 16.64 1.54 -3.28
C VAL A 24 16.12 2.91 -3.74
N MET A 25 14.87 2.94 -4.18
CA MET A 25 14.17 4.15 -4.60
C MET A 25 12.89 4.29 -3.78
N ALA A 26 12.57 5.51 -3.39
CA ALA A 26 11.33 5.85 -2.68
C ALA A 26 10.48 6.80 -3.55
N ILE A 27 9.19 6.49 -3.68
CA ILE A 27 8.20 7.34 -4.36
C ILE A 27 7.09 7.61 -3.37
N ILE A 28 6.79 8.89 -3.14
CA ILE A 28 5.78 9.34 -2.17
C ILE A 28 4.85 10.31 -2.89
N PRO A 29 3.72 9.85 -3.45
CA PRO A 29 2.69 10.76 -3.92
C PRO A 29 2.05 11.43 -2.71
N ALA A 30 1.94 12.76 -2.73
CA ALA A 30 1.40 13.53 -1.60
C ALA A 30 0.42 14.59 -2.10
N THR A 31 -0.77 14.59 -1.54
CA THR A 31 -1.84 15.56 -1.79
C THR A 31 -2.78 15.60 -0.59
N GLU A 32 -3.68 16.58 -0.56
CA GLU A 32 -4.86 16.57 0.29
C GLU A 32 -6.09 16.12 -0.50
N ASN A 33 -7.08 15.54 0.17
CA ASN A 33 -8.38 15.19 -0.39
C ASN A 33 -9.45 16.08 0.26
N LEU A 34 -9.90 17.11 -0.46
CA LEU A 34 -10.80 18.14 0.06
C LEU A 34 -12.00 18.33 -0.88
N PRO A 35 -13.20 18.62 -0.35
CA PRO A 35 -14.31 19.08 -1.18
C PRO A 35 -14.01 20.49 -1.71
N GLY A 36 -14.42 20.77 -2.95
CA GLY A 36 -14.22 22.05 -3.60
C GLY A 36 -14.84 22.07 -4.99
N GLU A 37 -14.83 23.22 -5.65
CA GLU A 37 -15.46 23.41 -6.97
C GLU A 37 -14.86 22.49 -8.05
N ASN A 38 -13.58 22.17 -7.92
CA ASN A 38 -12.84 21.28 -8.83
C ASN A 38 -12.55 19.90 -8.23
N ALA A 39 -13.25 19.52 -7.15
CA ALA A 39 -13.09 18.18 -6.57
C ALA A 39 -13.62 17.10 -7.51
N LEU A 40 -13.07 15.90 -7.37
CA LEU A 40 -13.59 14.71 -8.06
C LEU A 40 -15.06 14.49 -7.69
N LYS A 41 -15.85 14.05 -8.66
CA LYS A 41 -17.26 13.70 -8.48
C LYS A 41 -17.43 12.20 -8.69
N PRO A 42 -18.33 11.55 -7.93
CA PRO A 42 -18.77 10.21 -8.28
C PRO A 42 -19.27 10.14 -9.74
N GLY A 43 -18.76 9.19 -10.51
CA GLY A 43 -18.98 9.03 -11.95
C GLY A 43 -17.91 9.67 -12.84
N ASP A 44 -16.99 10.49 -12.31
CA ASP A 44 -15.85 10.97 -13.09
C ASP A 44 -14.98 9.79 -13.55
N ILE A 45 -14.42 9.89 -14.76
CA ILE A 45 -13.48 8.91 -15.32
C ILE A 45 -12.11 9.56 -15.44
N LEU A 46 -11.11 8.98 -14.78
CA LEU A 46 -9.72 9.41 -14.85
C LEU A 46 -8.93 8.50 -15.79
N THR A 47 -7.88 9.02 -16.42
CA THR A 47 -6.89 8.22 -17.14
C THR A 47 -5.60 8.18 -16.33
N ALA A 48 -5.20 6.99 -15.90
CA ALA A 48 -3.97 6.76 -15.15
C ALA A 48 -2.73 6.87 -16.05
N LEU A 49 -1.55 6.92 -15.45
CA LEU A 49 -0.25 7.07 -16.12
C LEU A 49 0.04 5.93 -17.12
N ASP A 50 -0.47 4.73 -16.86
CA ASP A 50 -0.32 3.57 -17.76
C ASP A 50 -1.39 3.52 -18.87
N GLY A 51 -2.27 4.52 -18.92
CA GLY A 51 -3.35 4.65 -19.90
C GLY A 51 -4.66 3.98 -19.51
N LYS A 52 -4.72 3.23 -18.40
CA LYS A 52 -5.98 2.63 -17.93
C LYS A 52 -6.94 3.71 -17.46
N THR A 53 -8.23 3.53 -17.75
CA THR A 53 -9.30 4.41 -17.30
C THR A 53 -9.93 3.92 -15.99
N ILE A 54 -10.15 4.84 -15.05
CA ILE A 54 -10.69 4.56 -13.71
C ILE A 54 -11.99 5.33 -13.50
N GLU A 55 -13.09 4.62 -13.30
CA GLU A 55 -14.35 5.19 -12.84
C GLU A 55 -14.29 5.46 -11.33
N ILE A 56 -14.54 6.70 -10.94
CA ILE A 56 -14.59 7.13 -9.54
C ILE A 56 -15.98 6.89 -8.98
N ILE A 57 -16.17 5.84 -8.21
CA ILE A 57 -17.45 5.58 -7.52
C ILE A 57 -17.47 6.22 -6.13
N SER A 58 -16.32 6.22 -5.45
CA SER A 58 -16.15 6.87 -4.14
C SER A 58 -14.93 7.78 -4.17
N THR A 59 -15.10 9.05 -3.84
CA THR A 59 -14.01 10.04 -3.74
C THR A 59 -13.17 9.86 -2.47
N ASP A 60 -13.66 9.09 -1.50
CA ASP A 60 -12.98 8.68 -0.26
C ASP A 60 -12.18 7.37 -0.45
N ALA A 61 -12.12 6.87 -1.69
CA ALA A 61 -11.21 5.80 -2.11
C ALA A 61 -10.10 6.40 -3.00
N GLU A 62 -9.50 7.49 -2.54
CA GLU A 62 -8.47 8.28 -3.20
C GLU A 62 -7.07 7.70 -3.04
N GLY A 63 -6.76 7.09 -1.90
CA GLY A 63 -5.40 6.61 -1.61
C GLY A 63 -4.89 5.64 -2.67
N ARG A 64 -5.78 4.79 -3.20
CA ARG A 64 -5.46 3.87 -4.30
C ARG A 64 -5.27 4.56 -5.66
N LEU A 65 -5.89 5.73 -5.88
CA LEU A 65 -5.76 6.49 -7.12
C LEU A 65 -4.35 7.08 -7.22
N ILE A 66 -3.87 7.71 -6.14
CA ILE A 66 -2.52 8.28 -6.13
C ILE A 66 -1.44 7.18 -6.18
N LEU A 67 -1.73 6.02 -5.60
CA LEU A 67 -0.83 4.86 -5.64
C LEU A 67 -0.81 4.19 -7.02
N ALA A 68 -1.92 4.17 -7.76
CA ALA A 68 -1.96 3.64 -9.12
C ALA A 68 -0.89 4.29 -10.00
N ASP A 69 -0.85 5.62 -10.03
CA ASP A 69 0.15 6.36 -10.79
C ASP A 69 1.57 6.19 -10.23
N ALA A 70 1.72 6.14 -8.90
CA ALA A 70 3.03 5.93 -8.28
C ALA A 70 3.62 4.55 -8.60
N LEU A 71 2.79 3.50 -8.59
CA LEU A 71 3.18 2.12 -8.94
C LEU A 71 3.53 2.02 -10.44
N ALA A 72 2.70 2.60 -11.30
CA ALA A 72 2.98 2.69 -12.73
C ALA A 72 4.29 3.45 -13.00
N TYR A 73 4.54 4.53 -12.25
CA TYR A 73 5.78 5.32 -12.36
C TYR A 73 7.00 4.54 -11.87
N ALA A 74 6.90 3.84 -10.74
CA ALA A 74 7.97 2.98 -10.21
C ALA A 74 8.38 1.91 -11.23
N LYS A 75 7.40 1.27 -11.87
CA LYS A 75 7.62 0.32 -12.96
C LYS A 75 8.32 0.97 -14.16
N LYS A 76 7.88 2.16 -14.58
CA LYS A 76 8.52 2.93 -15.67
C LYS A 76 9.99 3.25 -15.38
N LEU A 77 10.35 3.45 -14.11
CA LEU A 77 11.72 3.66 -13.66
C LEU A 77 12.56 2.37 -13.54
N GLY A 78 11.98 1.21 -13.84
CA GLY A 78 12.69 -0.08 -13.87
C GLY A 78 12.78 -0.79 -12.53
N ALA A 79 11.81 -0.57 -11.62
CA ALA A 79 11.73 -1.31 -10.37
C ALA A 79 11.65 -2.83 -10.62
N ARG A 80 12.53 -3.60 -9.98
CA ARG A 80 12.57 -5.08 -10.10
C ARG A 80 11.55 -5.77 -9.21
N PHE A 81 11.22 -5.13 -8.10
CA PHE A 81 10.11 -5.48 -7.23
C PHE A 81 9.67 -4.19 -6.52
N MET A 82 8.46 -4.18 -5.96
CA MET A 82 7.88 -3.02 -5.31
C MET A 82 7.26 -3.40 -3.98
N ILE A 83 7.44 -2.54 -2.98
CA ILE A 83 6.71 -2.61 -1.72
C ILE A 83 6.00 -1.27 -1.56
N ASP A 84 4.67 -1.26 -1.56
CA ASP A 84 3.91 -0.07 -1.22
C ASP A 84 3.27 -0.20 0.16
N VAL A 85 3.06 0.95 0.81
CA VAL A 85 2.58 1.04 2.17
C VAL A 85 1.53 2.13 2.24
N ALA A 86 0.35 1.81 2.75
CA ALA A 86 -0.72 2.79 2.87
C ALA A 86 -1.67 2.51 4.04
N THR A 87 -2.23 3.58 4.60
CA THR A 87 -3.35 3.54 5.54
C THR A 87 -4.67 3.35 4.77
N LEU A 88 -4.73 2.30 3.94
CA LEU A 88 -5.61 2.28 2.76
C LEU A 88 -7.07 1.97 3.09
N THR A 89 -7.34 1.01 3.98
CA THR A 89 -8.72 0.58 4.20
C THR A 89 -9.08 0.39 5.67
N GLY A 90 -10.24 0.96 6.06
CA GLY A 90 -10.89 0.58 7.31
C GLY A 90 -11.26 -0.91 7.36
N ALA A 91 -11.44 -1.55 6.19
CA ALA A 91 -11.72 -2.99 6.10
C ALA A 91 -10.56 -3.86 6.62
N CYS A 92 -9.30 -3.49 6.37
CA CYS A 92 -8.15 -4.21 6.91
C CYS A 92 -8.08 -4.08 8.43
N ARG A 93 -8.34 -2.88 8.96
CA ARG A 93 -8.44 -2.63 10.41
C ARG A 93 -9.58 -3.43 11.05
N VAL A 94 -10.74 -3.57 10.40
CA VAL A 94 -11.83 -4.43 10.89
C VAL A 94 -11.42 -5.91 10.92
N ALA A 95 -10.63 -6.36 9.94
CA ALA A 95 -10.21 -7.76 9.83
C ALA A 95 -9.10 -8.16 10.83
N LEU A 96 -8.08 -7.30 11.01
CA LEU A 96 -6.85 -7.62 11.75
C LEU A 96 -6.66 -6.79 13.02
N GLY A 97 -7.53 -5.81 13.27
CA GLY A 97 -7.42 -4.87 14.39
C GLY A 97 -6.21 -3.95 14.28
N ASP A 98 -5.72 -3.51 15.44
CA ASP A 98 -4.64 -2.52 15.56
C ASP A 98 -3.27 -3.17 15.84
N ILE A 99 -3.19 -4.50 15.68
CA ILE A 99 -2.02 -5.30 16.10
C ILE A 99 -1.17 -5.73 14.90
N CYS A 100 -1.81 -5.99 13.76
CA CYS A 100 -1.19 -6.67 12.63
C CYS A 100 -1.52 -5.95 11.32
N SER A 101 -0.51 -5.69 10.49
CA SER A 101 -0.72 -5.12 9.15
C SER A 101 -1.13 -6.21 8.15
N GLY A 102 -1.97 -5.87 7.18
CA GLY A 102 -2.33 -6.78 6.10
C GLY A 102 -1.31 -6.73 4.97
N ALA A 103 -0.82 -7.88 4.52
CA ALA A 103 0.04 -7.99 3.34
C ALA A 103 -0.69 -8.65 2.17
N PHE A 104 -0.63 -8.02 1.00
CA PHE A 104 -1.20 -8.54 -0.25
C PHE A 104 -0.08 -8.62 -1.28
N SER A 105 -0.06 -9.66 -2.10
CA SER A 105 1.07 -9.90 -2.99
C SER A 105 0.68 -10.71 -4.23
N ASN A 106 1.37 -10.47 -5.34
CA ASN A 106 1.37 -11.33 -6.53
C ASN A 106 2.57 -12.32 -6.54
N ASN A 107 3.45 -12.26 -5.54
CA ASN A 107 4.68 -13.03 -5.47
C ASN A 107 4.89 -13.61 -4.06
N GLN A 108 4.80 -14.94 -3.94
CA GLN A 108 4.89 -15.62 -2.64
C GLN A 108 6.28 -15.46 -1.99
N GLU A 109 7.36 -15.59 -2.77
CA GLU A 109 8.72 -15.47 -2.24
C GLU A 109 8.99 -14.09 -1.64
N LEU A 110 8.50 -13.03 -2.29
CA LEU A 110 8.66 -11.66 -1.82
C LEU A 110 7.87 -11.39 -0.54
N VAL A 111 6.61 -11.83 -0.46
CA VAL A 111 5.79 -11.62 0.75
C VAL A 111 6.32 -12.41 1.94
N ASP A 112 6.85 -13.62 1.72
CA ASP A 112 7.49 -14.40 2.78
C ASP A 112 8.72 -13.67 3.35
N LYS A 113 9.53 -13.04 2.49
CA LYS A 113 10.67 -12.21 2.92
C LYS A 113 10.23 -10.98 3.70
N VAL A 114 9.15 -10.31 3.29
CA VAL A 114 8.58 -9.15 3.99
C VAL A 114 8.07 -9.55 5.38
N ILE A 115 7.31 -10.65 5.47
CA ILE A 115 6.78 -11.16 6.74
C ILE A 115 7.92 -11.57 7.68
N ALA A 116 8.94 -12.25 7.16
CA ALA A 116 10.11 -12.62 7.96
C ALA A 116 10.87 -11.38 8.48
N ALA A 117 11.06 -10.36 7.64
CA ALA A 117 11.69 -9.11 8.04
C ALA A 117 10.88 -8.36 9.12
N GLY A 118 9.55 -8.38 9.01
CA GLY A 118 8.63 -7.84 10.01
C GLY A 118 8.72 -8.60 11.34
N ALA A 119 8.72 -9.93 11.29
CA ALA A 119 8.88 -10.77 12.48
C ALA A 119 10.20 -10.48 13.21
N GLU A 120 11.32 -10.35 12.49
CA GLU A 120 12.63 -9.97 13.06
C GLU A 120 12.61 -8.54 13.65
N ALA A 121 11.86 -7.63 13.04
CA ALA A 121 11.66 -6.26 13.51
C ALA A 121 10.69 -6.14 14.71
N GLY A 122 9.91 -7.18 15.01
CA GLY A 122 8.81 -7.12 15.97
C GLY A 122 7.57 -6.37 15.46
N GLU A 123 7.36 -6.36 14.14
CA GLU A 123 6.20 -5.80 13.44
C GLU A 123 5.39 -6.95 12.81
N LEU A 124 4.19 -7.20 13.33
CA LEU A 124 3.37 -8.32 12.90
C LEU A 124 2.68 -8.01 11.57
N ILE A 125 2.81 -8.93 10.62
CA ILE A 125 2.25 -8.84 9.27
C ILE A 125 1.57 -10.16 8.95
N TRP A 126 0.35 -10.09 8.38
CA TRP A 126 -0.42 -11.27 7.99
C TRP A 126 -0.76 -11.23 6.51
N GLN A 127 -0.46 -12.32 5.79
CA GLN A 127 -0.81 -12.42 4.38
C GLN A 127 -2.31 -12.60 4.18
N MET A 128 -2.88 -11.76 3.32
CA MET A 128 -4.27 -11.74 2.92
C MET A 128 -4.45 -12.36 1.52
N PRO A 129 -5.61 -12.95 1.21
CA PRO A 129 -5.80 -13.64 -0.06
C PRO A 129 -5.88 -12.68 -1.25
N MET A 130 -5.37 -13.11 -2.41
CA MET A 130 -5.37 -12.37 -3.69
C MET A 130 -5.98 -13.18 -4.83
N TYR A 131 -7.07 -13.92 -4.57
CA TYR A 131 -7.73 -14.71 -5.62
C TYR A 131 -8.33 -13.82 -6.72
N ASP A 132 -8.17 -14.20 -7.99
CA ASP A 132 -8.64 -13.40 -9.14
C ASP A 132 -10.15 -13.13 -9.14
N ARG A 133 -10.94 -14.00 -8.50
CA ARG A 133 -12.40 -13.82 -8.38
C ARG A 133 -12.82 -12.51 -7.70
N TYR A 134 -11.95 -11.90 -6.90
CA TYR A 134 -12.22 -10.59 -6.30
C TYR A 134 -12.18 -9.45 -7.33
N LYS A 135 -11.45 -9.59 -8.45
CA LYS A 135 -11.36 -8.57 -9.50
C LYS A 135 -12.70 -8.24 -10.13
N GLU A 136 -13.62 -9.21 -10.18
CA GLU A 136 -14.99 -9.02 -10.67
C GLU A 136 -15.71 -7.87 -9.95
N GLN A 137 -15.41 -7.64 -8.67
CA GLN A 137 -16.02 -6.57 -7.89
C GLN A 137 -15.57 -5.18 -8.36
N ASN A 138 -14.39 -5.06 -8.97
CA ASN A 138 -13.83 -3.81 -9.48
C ASN A 138 -14.17 -3.54 -10.96
N LYS A 139 -14.95 -4.41 -11.64
CA LYS A 139 -15.36 -4.14 -13.03
C LYS A 139 -16.23 -2.90 -13.13
N SER A 140 -15.95 -2.08 -14.15
CA SER A 140 -16.75 -0.92 -14.55
C SER A 140 -17.44 -1.21 -15.89
N GLU A 141 -18.60 -0.59 -16.10
CA GLU A 141 -19.34 -0.65 -17.38
C GLU A 141 -18.91 0.47 -18.35
N VAL A 142 -18.19 1.49 -17.85
CA VAL A 142 -17.87 2.72 -18.59
C VAL A 142 -16.38 3.06 -18.62
N ALA A 143 -15.56 2.38 -17.82
CA ALA A 143 -14.12 2.50 -17.76
C ALA A 143 -13.47 1.10 -17.65
N ASP A 144 -12.14 1.01 -17.68
CA ASP A 144 -11.44 -0.27 -17.55
C ASP A 144 -11.59 -0.87 -16.15
N ILE A 145 -11.68 -0.02 -15.12
CA ILE A 145 -11.85 -0.41 -13.72
C ILE A 145 -12.62 0.66 -12.95
N LYS A 146 -13.33 0.28 -11.88
CA LYS A 146 -13.84 1.23 -10.87
C LYS A 146 -13.04 1.18 -9.59
N ASN A 147 -12.93 2.33 -8.92
CA ASN A 147 -12.07 2.48 -7.75
C ASN A 147 -12.61 1.82 -6.46
N THR A 148 -13.76 1.14 -6.48
CA THR A 148 -14.26 0.39 -5.31
C THR A 148 -14.93 -0.92 -5.71
N GLY A 149 -14.70 -1.96 -4.89
CA GLY A 149 -15.34 -3.28 -5.02
C GLY A 149 -16.59 -3.44 -4.14
N GLY A 150 -17.02 -2.36 -3.46
CA GLY A 150 -18.13 -2.40 -2.50
C GLY A 150 -17.71 -2.85 -1.10
N LYS A 151 -18.69 -3.26 -0.29
CA LYS A 151 -18.53 -3.47 1.16
C LYS A 151 -17.73 -4.73 1.53
N TYR A 152 -17.95 -5.83 0.84
CA TYR A 152 -17.38 -7.13 1.20
C TYR A 152 -16.01 -7.34 0.56
N GLY A 153 -15.02 -7.72 1.36
CA GLY A 153 -13.65 -7.89 0.88
C GLY A 153 -12.96 -6.57 0.56
N GLY A 154 -13.34 -5.46 1.21
CA GLY A 154 -12.85 -4.12 0.89
C GLY A 154 -11.32 -3.97 0.84
N ALA A 155 -10.59 -4.62 1.75
CA ALA A 155 -9.12 -4.62 1.74
C ALA A 155 -8.55 -5.38 0.53
N ILE A 156 -9.15 -6.54 0.21
CA ILE A 156 -8.73 -7.38 -0.92
C ILE A 156 -9.02 -6.68 -2.26
N THR A 157 -10.20 -6.08 -2.42
CA THR A 157 -10.56 -5.35 -3.64
C THR A 157 -9.76 -4.07 -3.83
N ALA A 158 -9.32 -3.42 -2.74
CA ALA A 158 -8.37 -2.33 -2.81
C ALA A 158 -6.99 -2.81 -3.29
N ALA A 159 -6.49 -3.92 -2.75
CA ALA A 159 -5.24 -4.52 -3.21
C ALA A 159 -5.33 -5.03 -4.67
N GLN A 160 -6.43 -5.64 -5.08
CA GLN A 160 -6.66 -6.04 -6.47
C GLN A 160 -6.68 -4.84 -7.41
N PHE A 161 -7.27 -3.71 -6.99
CA PHE A 161 -7.19 -2.47 -7.75
C PHE A 161 -5.73 -2.03 -7.96
N LEU A 162 -4.90 -2.04 -6.91
CA LEU A 162 -3.47 -1.67 -7.02
C LEU A 162 -2.70 -2.64 -7.93
N ALA A 163 -2.99 -3.95 -7.85
CA ALA A 163 -2.32 -4.97 -8.63
C ALA A 163 -2.46 -4.75 -10.16
N GLU A 164 -3.53 -4.10 -10.61
CA GLU A 164 -3.72 -3.76 -12.03
C GLU A 164 -2.66 -2.80 -12.59
N PHE A 165 -2.11 -1.92 -11.74
CA PHE A 165 -1.08 -0.93 -12.11
C PHE A 165 0.35 -1.46 -11.92
N VAL A 166 0.48 -2.57 -11.17
CA VAL A 166 1.73 -3.30 -10.97
C VAL A 166 2.03 -4.24 -12.13
N GLY A 167 1.00 -4.94 -12.63
CA GLY A 167 1.14 -6.03 -13.59
C GLY A 167 1.93 -7.21 -13.01
N ASP A 168 2.88 -7.74 -13.80
CA ASP A 168 3.67 -8.93 -13.42
C ASP A 168 4.90 -8.62 -12.55
N THR A 169 5.13 -7.35 -12.19
CA THR A 169 6.28 -6.98 -11.35
C THR A 169 6.06 -7.54 -9.94
N PRO A 170 7.03 -8.28 -9.34
CA PRO A 170 6.90 -8.78 -7.98
C PRO A 170 6.57 -7.66 -7.00
N TRP A 171 5.52 -7.82 -6.22
CA TRP A 171 4.95 -6.72 -5.46
C TRP A 171 4.30 -7.16 -4.16
N VAL A 172 4.46 -6.34 -3.12
CA VAL A 172 3.73 -6.47 -1.85
C VAL A 172 3.11 -5.12 -1.48
N HIS A 173 1.82 -5.13 -1.20
CA HIS A 173 1.11 -4.03 -0.56
C HIS A 173 0.96 -4.31 0.93
N LEU A 174 1.33 -3.32 1.75
CA LEU A 174 1.10 -3.31 3.19
C LEU A 174 -0.02 -2.31 3.53
N ASP A 175 -1.19 -2.85 3.89
CA ASP A 175 -2.27 -2.06 4.48
C ASP A 175 -2.01 -1.91 5.98
N ILE A 176 -1.61 -0.71 6.37
CA ILE A 176 -1.23 -0.33 7.74
C ILE A 176 -2.31 0.49 8.44
N ALA A 177 -3.54 0.53 7.92
CA ALA A 177 -4.63 1.32 8.51
C ALA A 177 -4.89 1.01 10.00
N GLY A 178 -4.67 -0.25 10.42
CA GLY A 178 -4.78 -0.64 11.83
C GLY A 178 -3.55 -0.30 12.66
N THR A 179 -2.35 -0.37 12.09
CA THR A 179 -1.09 -0.32 12.86
C THR A 179 -0.40 1.03 12.83
N SER A 180 -0.86 2.00 12.03
CA SER A 180 -0.20 3.32 11.89
C SER A 180 -0.33 4.22 13.12
N LEU A 181 -1.32 3.99 13.97
CA LEU A 181 -1.61 4.78 15.17
C LEU A 181 -1.83 3.85 16.37
N SER A 182 -1.38 4.28 17.55
CA SER A 182 -1.70 3.64 18.82
C SER A 182 -2.46 4.60 19.73
N GLU A 183 -3.59 4.15 20.27
CA GLU A 183 -4.39 4.93 21.23
C GLU A 183 -3.86 4.86 22.67
N LYS A 184 -2.95 3.92 22.93
CA LYS A 184 -2.39 3.65 24.26
C LYS A 184 -0.88 3.45 24.19
N GLU A 185 -0.23 3.64 25.31
CA GLU A 185 1.17 3.22 25.44
C GLU A 185 1.23 1.69 25.59
N GLN A 186 2.13 1.05 24.86
CA GLN A 186 2.34 -0.39 24.94
C GLN A 186 3.79 -0.73 24.57
N ASN A 187 4.52 -1.29 25.54
CA ASN A 187 5.95 -1.64 25.39
C ASN A 187 6.78 -0.41 24.97
N TYR A 188 7.25 -0.40 23.72
CA TYR A 188 8.03 0.69 23.12
C TYR A 188 7.18 1.69 22.33
N LEU A 189 5.88 1.43 22.17
CA LEU A 189 4.96 2.33 21.47
C LEU A 189 4.38 3.35 22.44
N VAL A 190 4.49 4.62 22.08
CA VAL A 190 3.79 5.73 22.72
C VAL A 190 2.47 6.01 22.02
N LYS A 191 1.55 6.70 22.69
CA LYS A 191 0.30 7.15 22.07
C LYS A 191 0.60 8.04 20.86
N GLY A 192 -0.06 7.79 19.73
CA GLY A 192 0.10 8.53 18.47
C GLY A 192 0.66 7.66 17.34
N ALA A 193 1.40 8.27 16.42
CA ALA A 193 1.98 7.58 15.27
C ALA A 193 3.02 6.54 15.69
N THR A 194 2.85 5.31 15.24
CA THR A 194 3.71 4.18 15.62
C THR A 194 4.98 4.08 14.77
N GLY A 195 4.95 4.64 13.56
CA GLY A 195 6.01 4.48 12.57
C GLY A 195 6.03 3.10 11.88
N ALA A 196 5.02 2.25 12.08
CA ALA A 196 4.93 1.01 11.33
C ALA A 196 4.76 1.30 9.81
N PRO A 197 5.46 0.61 8.89
CA PRO A 197 6.36 -0.52 9.10
C PRO A 197 7.84 -0.16 8.83
N VAL A 198 8.34 0.95 9.39
CA VAL A 198 9.72 1.45 9.13
C VAL A 198 10.77 0.37 9.37
N ARG A 199 10.69 -0.37 10.48
CA ARG A 199 11.70 -1.38 10.82
C ARG A 199 11.62 -2.59 9.88
N THR A 200 10.42 -3.01 9.49
CA THR A 200 10.24 -4.05 8.47
C THR A 200 10.93 -3.68 7.17
N LEU A 201 10.72 -2.46 6.66
CA LEU A 201 11.31 -2.01 5.40
C LEU A 201 12.84 -1.95 5.47
N VAL A 202 13.39 -1.44 6.59
CA VAL A 202 14.84 -1.41 6.83
C VAL A 202 15.42 -2.83 6.89
N ASN A 203 14.81 -3.71 7.69
CA ASN A 203 15.26 -5.10 7.85
C ASN A 203 15.21 -5.88 6.53
N LEU A 204 14.16 -5.68 5.72
CA LEU A 204 14.03 -6.29 4.41
C LEU A 204 15.19 -5.87 3.49
N VAL A 205 15.50 -4.58 3.42
CA VAL A 205 16.61 -4.09 2.58
C VAL A 205 17.95 -4.65 3.08
N LEU A 206 18.17 -4.68 4.39
CA LEU A 206 19.39 -5.25 4.97
C LEU A 206 19.52 -6.75 4.68
N SER A 207 18.43 -7.51 4.74
CA SER A 207 18.45 -8.96 4.48
C SER A 207 18.71 -9.26 3.00
N LEU A 208 18.18 -8.46 2.09
CA LEU A 208 18.40 -8.57 0.63
C LEU A 208 19.79 -8.11 0.18
N ALA A 209 20.48 -7.30 0.98
CA ALA A 209 21.82 -6.79 0.67
C ALA A 209 22.96 -7.71 1.16
N ARG A 210 22.64 -8.80 1.85
CA ARG A 210 23.59 -9.84 2.27
C ARG A 210 23.97 -10.73 1.09
#